data_AF-A0A969R025-F1
#
_entry.id   AF-A0A969R025-F1
#
_cell.length_a   1.000
_cell.length_b   1.000
_cell.length_c   1.000
_cell.angle_alpha   90.00
_cell.angle_beta   90.00
_cell.angle_gamma   90.00
#
_symmetry.space_group_name_H-M   'P 1'
#
loop_
_entity.id
_entity.type
_entity.pdbx_description
1 polymer ?
#
loop_
_entity_poly.entity_id
_entity_poly.type
_entity_poly.pdbx_seq_one_letter_code
_entity_poly.pdbx_strand_id
1 'polypeptide(L)'
;MKPQQARPETEHLAAGKTIALRKMLRWKVRYFTDGAVIGSRAFVDDYFAQCRDRFGPKRKTGARKLRGNATAAADLLWSLRDLRADV
;
A
#
# COMPACT_ATOMS: atom_id res chain seq x y z
N MET A 1 -24.69 -6.78 -14.14
CA MET A 1 -23.44 -6.25 -13.57
C MET A 1 -22.56 -5.79 -14.71
N LYS A 2 -22.27 -4.49 -14.82
CA LYS A 2 -21.40 -3.98 -15.90
C LYS A 2 -19.95 -4.34 -15.57
N PRO A 3 -19.14 -4.84 -16.53
CA PRO A 3 -17.75 -5.15 -16.28
C PRO A 3 -17.00 -3.84 -16.01
N GLN A 4 -16.44 -3.72 -14.82
CA GLN A 4 -15.59 -2.61 -14.43
C GLN A 4 -14.35 -2.66 -15.34
N GLN A 5 -14.24 -1.67 -16.22
CA GLN A 5 -13.15 -1.54 -17.18
C GLN A 5 -11.81 -1.67 -16.46
N ALA A 6 -10.99 -2.63 -16.89
CA ALA A 6 -9.62 -2.79 -16.43
C ALA A 6 -8.86 -1.49 -16.71
N ARG A 7 -8.50 -0.76 -15.64
CA ARG A 7 -7.54 0.34 -15.69
C ARG A 7 -6.19 -0.22 -16.18
N PRO A 8 -5.34 0.58 -16.85
CA PRO A 8 -4.00 0.14 -17.23
C PRO A 8 -3.13 0.13 -15.97
N GLU A 9 -3.29 -0.88 -15.12
CA GLU A 9 -2.55 -1.02 -13.85
C GLU A 9 -1.18 -1.70 -14.06
N THR A 10 -0.87 -2.08 -15.30
CA THR A 10 0.24 -2.98 -15.63
C THR A 10 1.55 -2.27 -15.99
N GLU A 11 1.58 -0.95 -16.13
CA GLU A 11 2.79 -0.21 -16.58
C GLU A 11 3.92 -0.13 -15.55
N HIS A 12 3.67 -0.42 -14.27
CA HIS A 12 4.67 -0.29 -13.21
C HIS A 12 5.59 -1.52 -13.01
N LEU A 13 5.37 -2.60 -13.76
CA LEU A 13 6.11 -3.86 -13.64
C LEU A 13 7.40 -3.85 -14.48
N ALA A 14 8.32 -2.93 -14.17
CA ALA A 14 9.68 -3.01 -14.72
C ALA A 14 10.36 -4.31 -14.23
N ALA A 15 10.82 -5.14 -15.19
CA ALA A 15 11.21 -6.54 -14.99
C ALA A 15 12.19 -6.80 -13.83
N GLY A 16 13.10 -5.86 -13.51
CA GLY A 16 14.07 -6.00 -12.42
C GLY A 16 13.50 -5.80 -11.00
N LYS A 17 12.54 -4.87 -10.81
CA LYS A 17 11.87 -4.65 -9.50
C LYS A 17 10.92 -5.79 -9.13
N THR A 18 10.53 -6.58 -10.13
CA THR A 18 9.47 -7.57 -10.03
C THR A 18 9.90 -8.83 -9.24
N ILE A 19 11.17 -9.25 -9.29
CA ILE A 19 11.60 -10.47 -8.56
C ILE A 19 11.71 -10.24 -7.06
N ALA A 20 12.31 -9.13 -6.63
CA ALA A 20 12.37 -8.77 -5.21
C ALA A 20 10.96 -8.56 -4.63
N LEU A 21 10.10 -7.85 -5.36
CA LEU A 21 8.70 -7.65 -4.99
C LEU A 21 7.93 -8.98 -4.90
N ARG A 22 8.04 -9.87 -5.90
CA ARG A 22 7.37 -11.18 -5.89
C ARG A 22 7.86 -12.07 -4.75
N LYS A 23 9.17 -12.08 -4.46
CA LYS A 23 9.72 -12.82 -3.30
C LYS A 23 9.18 -12.26 -1.99
N MET A 24 9.16 -10.94 -1.85
CA MET A 24 8.61 -10.24 -0.69
C MET A 24 7.11 -10.53 -0.48
N LEU A 25 6.30 -10.51 -1.53
CA LEU A 25 4.85 -10.82 -1.45
C LEU A 25 4.57 -12.24 -0.95
N ARG A 26 5.51 -13.17 -1.12
CA ARG A 26 5.42 -14.55 -0.61
C ARG A 26 5.85 -14.68 0.85
N TRP A 27 6.48 -13.66 1.43
CA TRP A 27 6.77 -13.63 2.87
C TRP A 27 5.52 -13.14 3.61
N LYS A 28 5.35 -13.57 4.87
CA LYS A 28 4.28 -13.06 5.73
C LYS A 28 4.57 -11.60 6.09
N VAL A 29 4.22 -10.70 5.17
CA VAL A 29 4.45 -9.27 5.32
C VAL A 29 3.30 -8.70 6.13
N ARG A 30 3.60 -8.29 7.37
CA ARG A 30 2.68 -7.74 8.37
C ARG A 30 1.71 -6.69 7.82
N TYR A 31 2.08 -5.96 6.78
CA TYR A 31 1.20 -4.98 6.13
C TYR A 31 -0.05 -5.61 5.50
N PHE A 32 0.00 -6.84 4.96
CA PHE A 32 -1.18 -7.51 4.38
C PHE A 32 -2.22 -7.92 5.42
N THR A 33 -1.78 -8.17 6.66
CA THR A 33 -2.68 -8.54 7.77
C THR A 33 -3.05 -7.30 8.59
N ASP A 34 -2.10 -6.41 8.87
CA ASP A 34 -2.23 -5.34 9.85
C ASP A 34 -2.33 -3.93 9.21
N GLY A 35 -2.14 -3.79 7.89
CA GLY A 35 -2.10 -2.49 7.20
C GLY A 35 -3.46 -1.82 6.99
N ALA A 36 -4.56 -2.54 7.27
CA ALA A 36 -5.98 -2.22 6.97
C ALA A 36 -6.32 -2.04 5.49
N VAL A 37 -5.59 -1.19 4.76
CA VAL A 37 -5.78 -0.94 3.33
C VAL A 37 -4.41 -0.82 2.70
N ILE A 38 -4.18 -1.52 1.59
CA ILE A 38 -2.94 -1.48 0.81
C ILE A 38 -3.26 -1.23 -0.64
N GLY A 39 -2.49 -0.36 -1.28
CA GLY A 39 -2.60 -0.12 -2.72
C GLY A 39 -1.71 1.02 -3.18
N SER A 40 -2.09 1.61 -4.32
CA SER A 40 -1.46 2.84 -4.78
C SER A 40 -1.68 3.99 -3.78
N ARG A 41 -0.81 5.00 -3.83
CA ARG A 41 -0.94 6.19 -2.98
C ARG A 41 -2.32 6.85 -3.12
N ALA A 42 -2.76 7.06 -4.35
CA ALA A 42 -4.03 7.72 -4.66
C ALA A 42 -5.22 6.94 -4.06
N PHE A 43 -5.22 5.61 -4.19
CA PHE A 43 -6.27 4.77 -3.62
C PHE A 43 -6.33 4.87 -2.09
N VAL A 44 -5.17 4.83 -1.42
CA VAL A 44 -5.11 4.91 0.04
C VAL A 44 -5.48 6.31 0.55
N ASP A 45 -5.06 7.36 -0.16
CA ASP A 45 -5.41 8.74 0.20
C ASP A 45 -6.92 9.02 -0.02
N ASP A 46 -7.53 8.48 -1.08
CA ASP A 46 -8.98 8.57 -1.31
C ASP A 46 -9.78 7.85 -0.21
N TYR A 47 -9.38 6.61 0.12
CA TYR A 47 -10.00 5.87 1.23
C TYR A 47 -9.80 6.59 2.58
N PHE A 48 -8.64 7.21 2.80
CA PHE A 48 -8.39 8.01 3.99
C PHE A 48 -9.34 9.21 4.08
N ALA A 49 -9.62 9.90 2.97
CA ALA A 49 -10.57 10.99 2.92
C ALA A 49 -12.00 10.53 3.25
N GLN A 50 -12.43 9.39 2.71
CA GLN A 50 -13.74 8.78 3.00
C GLN A 50 -13.88 8.39 4.48
N CYS A 51 -12.78 7.99 5.13
CA CYS A 51 -12.75 7.60 6.54
C CYS A 51 -12.16 8.67 7.45
N ARG A 52 -12.14 9.95 7.04
CA ARG A 52 -11.39 11.02 7.74
C ARG A 52 -11.72 11.12 9.22
N ASP A 53 -12.98 10.93 9.58
CA ASP A 53 -13.49 11.04 10.95
C ASP A 53 -12.88 10.01 11.90
N ARG A 54 -12.35 8.90 11.36
CA ARG A 54 -11.68 7.83 12.12
C ARG A 54 -10.24 8.17 12.49
N PHE A 55 -9.72 9.32 12.05
CA PHE A 55 -8.32 9.71 12.23
C PHE A 55 -8.16 11.02 13.00
N GLY A 56 -7.10 11.11 13.80
CA GLY A 56 -6.81 12.32 14.59
C GLY A 56 -6.53 13.56 13.73
N PRO A 57 -6.77 14.77 14.27
CA PRO A 57 -6.71 16.03 13.52
C PRO A 57 -5.34 16.36 12.92
N LYS A 58 -4.26 15.84 13.52
CA LYS A 58 -2.88 16.07 13.06
C LYS A 58 -2.55 15.33 11.75
N ARG A 59 -3.34 14.31 11.38
CA ARG A 59 -3.08 13.49 10.20
C ARG A 59 -3.66 14.16 8.95
N LYS A 60 -2.78 14.67 8.09
CA LYS A 60 -3.15 15.36 6.83
C LYS A 60 -3.21 14.43 5.61
N THR A 61 -2.51 13.29 5.64
CA THR A 61 -2.45 12.32 4.53
C THR A 61 -2.67 10.89 5.00
N GLY A 62 -3.20 10.05 4.12
CA GLY A 62 -3.53 8.65 4.35
C GLY A 62 -2.37 7.72 4.09
N ALA A 63 -1.75 7.81 2.92
CA ALA A 63 -0.75 6.85 2.49
C ALA A 63 0.49 6.82 3.41
N ARG A 64 0.91 5.62 3.83
CA ARG A 64 2.16 5.36 4.57
C ARG A 64 3.03 4.39 3.78
N LYS A 65 4.32 4.72 3.66
CA LYS A 65 5.30 3.84 3.00
C LYS A 65 5.45 2.55 3.79
N LEU A 66 5.59 1.44 3.08
CA LEU A 66 5.94 0.17 3.69
C LEU A 66 7.41 0.21 4.16
N ARG A 67 7.72 -0.40 5.31
CA ARG A 67 9.05 -0.44 5.92
C ARG A 67 9.51 -1.86 6.23
N GLY A 68 10.78 -2.04 6.57
CA GLY A 68 11.38 -3.32 6.95
C GLY A 68 11.44 -4.28 5.75
N ASN A 69 10.98 -5.52 5.94
CA ASN A 69 10.95 -6.54 4.88
C ASN A 69 10.13 -6.12 3.66
N ALA A 70 9.24 -5.12 3.78
CA ALA A 70 8.41 -4.62 2.70
C ALA A 70 9.03 -3.46 1.89
N THR A 71 10.29 -3.08 2.18
CA THR A 71 10.96 -1.93 1.54
C THR A 71 11.15 -2.11 0.04
N ALA A 72 11.20 -3.35 -0.47
CA ALA A 72 11.24 -3.62 -1.92
C ALA A 72 10.00 -3.11 -2.68
N ALA A 73 8.89 -2.89 -1.97
CA ALA A 73 7.66 -2.30 -2.49
C ALA A 73 7.50 -0.82 -2.11
N ALA A 74 8.50 -0.21 -1.45
CA ALA A 74 8.48 1.20 -1.16
C ALA A 74 8.33 1.99 -2.47
N ASP A 75 7.47 2.99 -2.45
CA ASP A 75 7.04 3.82 -3.59
C ASP A 75 6.08 3.16 -4.59
N LEU A 76 5.92 1.83 -4.59
CA LEU A 76 4.88 1.13 -5.36
C LEU A 76 3.60 0.93 -4.56
N LEU A 77 3.76 0.47 -3.31
CA LEU A 77 2.65 0.18 -2.41
C LEU A 77 2.69 1.08 -1.18
N TRP A 78 1.49 1.41 -0.74
CA TRP A 78 1.22 2.26 0.41
C TRP A 78 0.19 1.56 1.28
N SER A 79 0.28 1.79 2.58
CA SER A 79 -0.67 1.28 3.56
C SER A 79 -1.38 2.41 4.30
N LEU A 80 -2.58 2.15 4.82
CA LEU A 80 -3.33 3.14 5.59
C LEU A 80 -2.88 3.21 7.05
N ARG A 81 -2.38 2.11 7.63
CA ARG A 81 -1.79 2.15 8.98
C ARG A 81 -0.30 2.41 8.93
N ASP A 82 0.19 3.28 9.82
CA ASP A 82 1.62 3.48 10.02
C ASP A 82 2.16 2.37 10.92
N LEU A 83 2.43 1.20 10.33
CA LEU A 83 3.01 0.07 11.05
C LEU A 83 4.49 0.36 11.32
N ARG A 84 4.88 0.25 12.59
CA ARG A 84 6.28 0.36 12.99
C ARG A 84 6.94 -0.99 12.74
N ALA A 85 8.16 -0.98 12.22
CA ALA A 85 8.98 -2.19 12.24
C ALA A 85 9.26 -2.52 13.70
N ASP A 86 9.11 -3.79 14.07
CA ASP A 86 9.66 -4.26 15.34
C ASP A 86 11.19 -4.10 15.23
N VAL A 87 11.79 -3.42 16.21
CA VAL A 87 13.24 -3.16 16.28
C VAL A 87 13.97 -4.48 16.55
#